data_AF-A0A1V4H927-F1
#
_entry.id   AF-A0A1V4H927-F1
#
_cell.length_a   1.000
_cell.length_b   1.000
_cell.length_c   1.000
_cell.angle_alpha   90.00
_cell.angle_beta   90.00
_cell.angle_gamma   90.00
#
_symmetry.space_group_name_H-M   'P 1'
#
loop_
_entity.id
_entity.type
_entity.pdbx_description
1 polymer ?
#
loop_
_entity_poly.entity_id
_entity_poly.type
_entity_poly.pdbx_seq_one_letter_code
_entity_poly.pdbx_strand_id
1 'polypeptide(L)'
;MAVFNVKNICDSTRTKLKETTAKMELFLNQHSLSLLNVENDPAMDEFYRGYLQDTRHLLVFCEVAYEKLGVSLRRPTFNVDFSEKVLYEVYHTCVNTFFYPKNECYSEDGRYAYTGQDAIRFRKKPSRDVRDLTIELSKVFEELREDLSYYETDYITQRRMQGEKV
;
A
#
# COMPACT_ATOMS: atom_id res chain seq x y z
N MET A 1 23.04 -5.97 -0.99
CA MET A 1 22.81 -4.86 -0.05
C MET A 1 23.50 -5.15 1.27
N ALA A 2 24.09 -4.17 1.95
CA ALA A 2 24.60 -4.40 3.30
C ALA A 2 23.44 -4.80 4.23
N VAL A 3 23.64 -5.78 5.12
CA VAL A 3 22.62 -6.29 6.06
C VAL A 3 21.95 -5.16 6.87
N PHE A 4 22.72 -4.13 7.22
CA PHE A 4 22.23 -2.94 7.91
C PHE A 4 21.18 -2.16 7.11
N ASN A 5 21.25 -2.17 5.77
CA ASN A 5 20.28 -1.51 4.93
C ASN A 5 18.92 -2.23 4.97
N VAL A 6 18.91 -3.57 4.86
CA VAL A 6 17.67 -4.36 4.83
C VAL A 6 16.90 -4.22 6.13
N LYS A 7 17.59 -4.26 7.28
CA LYS A 7 16.95 -4.10 8.59
C LYS A 7 16.29 -2.72 8.74
N ASN A 8 16.99 -1.65 8.34
CA ASN A 8 16.45 -0.29 8.38
C ASN A 8 15.24 -0.13 7.46
N ILE A 9 15.27 -0.72 6.27
CA ILE A 9 14.12 -0.75 5.36
C ILE A 9 12.95 -1.48 6.03
N CYS A 10 13.16 -2.65 6.63
CA CYS A 10 12.10 -3.35 7.38
C CYS A 10 11.49 -2.49 8.49
N ASP A 11 12.30 -1.79 9.27
CA ASP A 11 11.82 -0.91 10.36
C ASP A 11 11.02 0.29 9.80
N SER A 12 11.52 0.95 8.75
CA SER A 12 10.84 2.06 8.05
C SER A 12 9.51 1.60 7.45
N THR A 13 9.53 0.52 6.67
CA THR A 13 8.33 -0.07 6.04
C THR A 13 7.30 -0.46 7.10
N ARG A 14 7.72 -1.11 8.19
CA ARG A 14 6.81 -1.50 9.26
C ARG A 14 6.16 -0.30 9.94
N THR A 15 6.90 0.79 10.12
CA THR A 15 6.37 2.03 10.71
C THR A 15 5.33 2.67 9.79
N LYS A 16 5.62 2.77 8.50
CA LYS A 16 4.69 3.29 7.47
C LYS A 16 3.42 2.44 7.38
N LEU A 17 3.54 1.11 7.35
CA LEU A 17 2.39 0.22 7.35
C LEU A 17 1.52 0.37 8.60
N LYS A 18 2.11 0.60 9.78
CA LYS A 18 1.36 0.87 11.01
C LYS A 18 0.51 2.13 10.88
N GLU A 19 1.10 3.21 10.36
CA GLU A 19 0.40 4.47 10.15
C GLU A 19 -0.77 4.31 9.16
N THR A 20 -0.50 3.73 8.00
CA THR A 20 -1.49 3.48 6.95
C THR A 20 -2.65 2.62 7.45
N THR A 21 -2.33 1.54 8.18
CA THR A 21 -3.33 0.65 8.80
C THR A 21 -4.24 1.43 9.74
N ALA A 22 -3.67 2.24 10.64
CA ALA A 22 -4.46 3.02 11.60
C ALA A 22 -5.41 4.02 10.91
N LYS A 23 -4.97 4.67 9.82
CA LYS A 23 -5.80 5.60 9.04
C LYS A 23 -6.95 4.88 8.34
N MET A 24 -6.67 3.75 7.68
CA MET A 24 -7.69 2.95 7.00
C MET A 24 -8.70 2.35 7.99
N GLU A 25 -8.22 1.83 9.12
CA GLU A 25 -9.07 1.27 10.17
C GLU A 25 -10.01 2.33 10.75
N LEU A 26 -9.48 3.52 11.09
CA LEU A 26 -10.29 4.64 11.57
C LEU A 26 -11.38 5.02 10.57
N PHE A 27 -11.00 5.18 9.30
CA PHE A 27 -11.94 5.51 8.23
C PHE A 27 -13.04 4.44 8.09
N LEU A 28 -12.67 3.17 7.99
CA LEU A 28 -13.59 2.05 7.79
C LEU A 28 -14.54 1.83 8.98
N ASN A 29 -14.11 2.19 10.19
CA ASN A 29 -14.95 2.12 11.40
C ASN A 29 -15.95 3.27 11.49
N GLN A 30 -15.70 4.40 10.81
CA GLN A 30 -16.54 5.59 10.88
C GLN A 30 -17.44 5.78 9.65
N HIS A 31 -17.14 5.10 8.53
CA HIS A 31 -17.82 5.29 7.26
C HIS A 31 -18.51 4.02 6.79
N SER A 32 -19.81 4.12 6.53
CA SER A 32 -20.60 3.11 5.85
C SER A 32 -21.04 3.62 4.48
N LEU A 33 -21.51 2.71 3.61
CA LEU A 33 -22.00 3.09 2.29
C LEU A 33 -23.11 4.15 2.34
N SER A 34 -24.05 4.01 3.27
CA SER A 34 -25.14 4.98 3.45
C SER A 34 -24.68 6.34 3.97
N LEU A 35 -23.56 6.39 4.71
CA LEU A 35 -22.97 7.65 5.16
C LEU A 35 -22.20 8.36 4.02
N LEU A 36 -21.61 7.60 3.10
CA LEU A 36 -20.88 8.17 1.95
C LEU A 36 -21.82 8.56 0.79
N ASN A 37 -22.89 7.81 0.56
CA ASN A 37 -23.85 8.03 -0.52
C ASN A 37 -25.17 8.62 0.00
N VAL A 38 -25.11 9.76 0.68
CA VAL A 38 -26.28 10.39 1.32
C VAL A 38 -27.41 10.69 0.32
N GLU A 39 -27.06 11.05 -0.91
CA GLU A 39 -28.00 11.37 -1.98
C GLU A 39 -28.62 10.11 -2.63
N ASN A 40 -28.18 8.90 -2.23
CA ASN A 40 -28.59 7.62 -2.83
C ASN A 40 -28.44 7.57 -4.35
N ASP A 41 -27.41 8.23 -4.89
CA ASP A 41 -27.10 8.17 -6.32
C ASP A 41 -26.61 6.75 -6.67
N PRO A 42 -27.32 5.99 -7.55
CA PRO A 42 -26.91 4.65 -7.96
C PRO A 42 -25.51 4.60 -8.56
N ALA A 43 -25.08 5.66 -9.23
CA ALA A 43 -23.76 5.74 -9.82
C ALA A 43 -22.68 5.86 -8.72
N MET A 44 -22.93 6.64 -7.66
CA MET A 44 -22.02 6.76 -6.53
C MET A 44 -22.05 5.54 -5.62
N ASP A 45 -23.17 4.82 -5.58
CA ASP A 45 -23.31 3.58 -4.84
C ASP A 45 -22.30 2.51 -5.29
N GLU A 46 -22.20 2.25 -6.60
CA GLU A 46 -21.20 1.34 -7.17
C GLU A 46 -19.77 1.79 -6.86
N PHE A 47 -19.50 3.09 -7.01
CA PHE A 47 -18.20 3.68 -6.74
C PHE A 47 -17.76 3.48 -5.28
N TYR A 48 -18.62 3.80 -4.31
CA TYR A 48 -18.25 3.67 -2.90
C TYR A 48 -18.21 2.22 -2.44
N ARG A 49 -19.04 1.31 -2.99
CA ARG A 49 -18.89 -0.13 -2.75
C ARG A 49 -17.52 -0.62 -3.19
N GLY A 50 -17.10 -0.28 -4.41
CA GLY A 50 -15.79 -0.63 -4.94
C GLY A 50 -14.65 -0.07 -4.09
N TYR A 51 -14.72 1.23 -3.76
CA TYR A 51 -13.72 1.89 -2.92
C TYR A 51 -13.58 1.22 -1.56
N LEU A 52 -14.68 1.05 -0.82
CA LEU A 52 -14.68 0.43 0.50
C LEU A 52 -14.20 -1.03 0.46
N GLN A 53 -14.46 -1.75 -0.63
CA GLN A 53 -13.95 -3.11 -0.81
C GLN A 53 -12.43 -3.11 -0.99
N ASP A 54 -11.90 -2.24 -1.84
CA ASP A 54 -10.45 -2.15 -2.09
C ASP A 54 -9.70 -1.66 -0.85
N THR A 55 -10.23 -0.68 -0.11
CA THR A 55 -9.65 -0.22 1.16
C THR A 55 -9.58 -1.36 2.19
N ARG A 56 -10.61 -2.21 2.30
CA ARG A 56 -10.58 -3.36 3.22
C ARG A 56 -9.54 -4.40 2.84
N HIS A 57 -9.41 -4.71 1.55
CA HIS A 57 -8.37 -5.63 1.10
C HIS A 57 -6.97 -5.07 1.35
N LEU A 58 -6.75 -3.79 1.04
CA LEU A 58 -5.48 -3.12 1.29
C LEU A 58 -5.14 -3.11 2.78
N LEU A 59 -6.11 -2.84 3.66
CA LEU A 59 -5.93 -2.93 5.11
C LEU A 59 -5.40 -4.30 5.54
N VAL A 60 -6.07 -5.38 5.12
CA VAL A 60 -5.66 -6.75 5.46
C VAL A 60 -4.25 -7.04 4.95
N PHE A 61 -3.90 -6.62 3.73
CA PHE A 61 -2.54 -6.82 3.19
C PHE A 61 -1.49 -6.08 4.01
N CYS A 62 -1.75 -4.83 4.38
CA CYS A 62 -0.85 -4.04 5.22
C CYS A 62 -0.66 -4.66 6.61
N GLU A 63 -1.72 -5.16 7.25
CA GLU A 63 -1.65 -5.82 8.57
C GLU A 63 -0.82 -7.11 8.51
N VAL A 64 -1.09 -7.97 7.52
CA VAL A 64 -0.33 -9.22 7.34
C VAL A 64 1.15 -8.93 7.12
N ALA A 65 1.47 -7.91 6.31
CA ALA A 65 2.84 -7.54 6.03
C ALA A 65 3.53 -6.90 7.26
N TYR A 66 2.81 -6.08 8.03
CA TYR A 66 3.28 -5.52 9.30
C TYR A 66 3.70 -6.60 10.30
N GLU A 67 2.89 -7.66 10.41
CA GLU A 67 3.19 -8.79 11.30
C GLU A 67 4.41 -9.59 10.82
N LYS A 68 4.50 -9.88 9.51
CA LYS A 68 5.66 -10.56 8.93
C LYS A 68 6.97 -9.79 9.16
N LEU A 69 6.95 -8.48 8.95
CA LEU A 69 8.11 -7.61 9.25
C LEU A 69 8.44 -7.59 10.74
N GLY A 70 7.41 -7.60 11.60
CA GLY A 70 7.58 -7.74 13.05
C GLY A 70 8.29 -9.05 13.43
N VAL A 71 7.95 -10.16 12.76
CA VAL A 71 8.66 -11.44 12.93
C VAL A 71 10.12 -11.33 12.50
N SER A 72 10.42 -10.68 11.37
CA SER A 72 11.81 -10.46 10.92
C SER A 72 12.64 -9.70 11.95
N LEU A 73 12.10 -8.60 12.48
CA LEU A 73 12.81 -7.66 13.34
C LEU A 73 13.02 -8.17 14.78
N ARG A 74 12.15 -9.05 15.27
CA ARG A 74 12.23 -9.59 16.64
C ARG A 74 13.11 -10.83 16.76
N ARG A 75 13.58 -11.43 15.66
CA ARG A 75 14.44 -12.62 15.71
C ARG A 75 15.78 -12.30 16.38
N PRO A 76 16.34 -13.20 17.21
CA PRO A 76 17.67 -13.02 17.81
C PRO A 76 18.78 -12.86 16.77
N THR A 77 18.64 -13.55 15.63
CA THR A 77 19.51 -13.41 14.47
C THR A 77 18.67 -12.93 13.30
N PHE A 78 19.02 -11.77 12.74
CA PHE A 78 18.31 -11.19 11.62
C PHE A 78 18.48 -12.07 10.37
N ASN A 79 17.37 -12.58 9.84
CA ASN A 79 17.36 -13.40 8.63
C ASN A 79 17.11 -12.50 7.42
N VAL A 80 18.18 -12.24 6.66
CA VAL A 80 18.16 -11.34 5.50
C VAL A 80 17.25 -11.88 4.40
N ASP A 81 17.42 -13.14 4.00
CA ASP A 81 16.67 -13.75 2.89
C ASP A 81 15.15 -13.73 3.13
N PHE A 82 14.73 -14.07 4.36
CA PHE A 82 13.33 -13.98 4.76
C PHE A 82 12.83 -12.54 4.73
N SER A 83 13.63 -11.59 5.20
CA SER A 83 13.25 -10.18 5.27
C SER A 83 13.12 -9.56 3.89
N GLU A 84 14.06 -9.84 2.98
CA GLU A 84 13.99 -9.40 1.58
C GLU A 84 12.78 -9.99 0.87
N LYS A 85 12.44 -11.26 1.13
CA LYS A 85 11.20 -11.87 0.60
C LYS A 85 9.95 -11.16 1.12
N VAL A 86 9.90 -10.81 2.40
CA VAL A 86 8.76 -10.06 2.96
C VAL A 86 8.66 -8.67 2.35
N LEU A 87 9.78 -7.97 2.13
CA LEU A 87 9.80 -6.65 1.49
C LEU A 87 9.35 -6.72 0.02
N TYR A 88 9.75 -7.76 -0.70
CA TYR A 88 9.20 -8.10 -2.02
C TYR A 88 7.69 -8.29 -1.99
N GLU A 89 7.17 -9.06 -1.04
CA GLU A 89 5.73 -9.24 -0.87
C GLU A 89 5.04 -7.91 -0.54
N VAL A 90 5.61 -7.04 0.30
CA VAL A 90 5.05 -5.70 0.61
C VAL A 90 4.87 -4.87 -0.67
N TYR A 91 5.90 -4.81 -1.52
CA TYR A 91 5.81 -4.08 -2.78
C TYR A 91 4.64 -4.60 -3.62
N HIS A 92 4.62 -5.91 -3.89
CA HIS A 92 3.66 -6.46 -4.84
C HIS A 92 2.24 -6.64 -4.29
N THR A 93 2.04 -6.66 -2.97
CA THR A 93 0.72 -6.86 -2.36
C THR A 93 0.13 -5.59 -1.75
N CYS A 94 0.96 -4.69 -1.20
CA CYS A 94 0.48 -3.45 -0.60
C CYS A 94 0.62 -2.29 -1.58
N VAL A 95 1.84 -2.02 -2.06
CA VAL A 95 2.12 -0.86 -2.93
C VAL A 95 1.34 -1.00 -4.24
N ASN A 96 1.45 -2.14 -4.93
CA ASN A 96 0.73 -2.36 -6.17
C ASN A 96 -0.80 -2.31 -5.99
N THR A 97 -1.34 -2.90 -4.92
CA THR A 97 -2.80 -2.87 -4.68
C THR A 97 -3.30 -1.44 -4.48
N PHE A 98 -2.51 -0.57 -3.84
CA PHE A 98 -2.88 0.83 -3.70
C PHE A 98 -2.89 1.57 -5.04
N PHE A 99 -1.86 1.42 -5.88
CA PHE A 99 -1.78 2.15 -7.16
C PHE A 99 -2.64 1.56 -8.27
N TYR A 100 -2.99 0.27 -8.16
CA TYR A 100 -3.82 -0.46 -9.12
C TYR A 100 -5.04 -1.09 -8.41
N PRO A 101 -5.96 -0.26 -7.86
CA PRO A 101 -7.12 -0.77 -7.13
C PRO A 101 -8.04 -1.54 -8.08
N LYS A 102 -8.54 -2.69 -7.62
CA LYS A 102 -9.32 -3.63 -8.45
C LYS A 102 -10.59 -3.00 -9.05
N ASN A 103 -11.25 -2.10 -8.33
CA ASN A 103 -12.48 -1.46 -8.78
C ASN A 103 -12.24 -0.12 -9.50
N GLU A 104 -10.97 0.26 -9.72
CA GLU A 104 -10.58 1.45 -10.50
C GLU A 104 -11.29 2.74 -10.05
N CYS A 105 -11.50 2.88 -8.73
CA CYS A 105 -12.14 4.07 -8.17
C CYS A 105 -11.24 5.31 -8.31
N TYR A 106 -9.94 5.10 -8.41
CA TYR A 106 -8.98 6.10 -8.80
C TYR A 106 -7.84 5.45 -9.59
N SER A 107 -7.06 6.28 -10.27
CA SER A 107 -5.83 5.88 -10.96
C SER A 107 -4.72 6.89 -10.69
N GLU A 108 -3.47 6.46 -10.80
CA GLU A 108 -2.32 7.36 -10.80
C GLU A 108 -2.14 8.00 -12.19
N ASP A 109 -1.89 9.31 -12.23
CA ASP A 109 -1.41 10.02 -13.41
C ASP A 109 0.09 10.31 -13.24
N GLY A 110 0.91 9.41 -13.80
CA GLY A 110 2.37 9.44 -13.66
C GLY A 110 3.05 10.72 -14.19
N ARG A 111 2.33 11.58 -14.90
CA ARG A 111 2.86 12.89 -15.36
C ARG A 111 3.06 13.87 -14.21
N TYR A 112 2.35 13.70 -13.10
CA TYR A 112 2.36 14.61 -11.96
C TYR A 112 3.37 14.24 -10.87
N ALA A 113 4.01 13.08 -10.98
CA ALA A 113 5.06 12.62 -10.04
C ALA A 113 6.21 13.63 -9.89
N TYR A 114 6.45 14.47 -10.89
CA TYR A 114 7.56 15.44 -10.93
C TYR A 114 7.13 16.89 -10.71
N THR A 115 5.82 17.17 -10.60
CA THR A 115 5.29 18.54 -10.57
C THR A 115 4.80 18.98 -9.18
N GLY A 116 4.87 18.09 -8.18
CA GLY A 116 4.35 18.35 -6.82
C GLY A 116 2.83 18.45 -6.73
N GLN A 117 2.10 17.96 -7.74
CA GLN A 117 0.64 17.87 -7.70
C GLN A 117 0.23 16.44 -7.35
N ASP A 118 -0.93 16.28 -6.69
CA ASP A 118 -1.49 14.97 -6.38
C ASP A 118 -1.63 14.13 -7.66
N ALA A 119 -0.93 13.00 -7.71
CA ALA A 119 -0.97 12.09 -8.86
C ALA A 119 -2.28 11.30 -8.96
N ILE A 120 -3.08 11.24 -7.88
CA ILE A 120 -4.32 10.49 -7.85
C ILE A 120 -5.46 11.21 -8.59
N ARG A 121 -6.08 10.50 -9.53
CA ARG A 121 -7.27 10.92 -10.27
C ARG A 121 -8.44 10.00 -9.95
N PHE A 122 -9.49 10.55 -9.33
CA PHE A 122 -10.70 9.79 -9.03
C PHE A 122 -11.60 9.66 -10.27
N ARG A 123 -12.19 8.48 -10.45
CA ARG A 123 -13.15 8.19 -11.53
C ARG A 123 -14.45 8.99 -11.40
N LYS A 124 -14.85 9.28 -10.17
CA LYS A 124 -15.99 10.15 -9.80
C LYS A 124 -15.54 11.12 -8.72
N LYS A 125 -16.23 12.24 -8.55
CA LYS A 125 -15.93 13.20 -7.48
C LYS A 125 -16.38 12.59 -6.13
N PRO A 126 -15.47 12.13 -5.25
CA PRO A 126 -15.85 11.49 -4.01
C PRO A 126 -16.20 12.55 -2.94
N SER A 127 -16.69 12.07 -1.80
CA SER A 127 -16.75 12.86 -0.58
C SER A 127 -15.36 13.33 -0.17
N ARG A 128 -15.31 14.36 0.67
CA ARG A 128 -14.06 14.89 1.18
C ARG A 128 -13.27 13.84 1.96
N ASP A 129 -13.94 13.04 2.80
CA ASP A 129 -13.27 12.04 3.64
C ASP A 129 -12.57 10.96 2.80
N VAL A 130 -13.22 10.49 1.71
CA VAL A 130 -12.61 9.54 0.77
C VAL A 130 -11.43 10.15 0.04
N ARG A 131 -11.55 11.41 -0.41
CA ARG A 131 -10.44 12.12 -1.06
C ARG A 131 -9.25 12.26 -0.12
N ASP A 132 -9.50 12.80 1.07
CA ASP A 132 -8.45 13.15 2.03
C ASP A 132 -7.72 11.87 2.49
N LEU A 133 -8.45 10.77 2.77
CA LEU A 133 -7.81 9.47 3.05
C LEU A 133 -6.91 9.04 1.89
N THR A 134 -7.41 8.97 0.66
CA THR A 134 -6.62 8.44 -0.48
C THR A 134 -5.38 9.29 -0.77
N ILE A 135 -5.46 10.62 -0.66
CA ILE A 135 -4.30 11.50 -0.86
C ILE A 135 -3.29 11.36 0.30
N GLU A 136 -3.74 11.16 1.52
CA GLU A 136 -2.83 10.86 2.63
C GLU A 136 -2.13 9.51 2.46
N LEU A 137 -2.86 8.49 2.01
CA LEU A 137 -2.30 7.18 1.72
C LEU A 137 -1.30 7.25 0.56
N SER A 138 -1.58 8.04 -0.49
CA SER A 138 -0.69 8.11 -1.66
C SER A 138 0.71 8.57 -1.29
N LYS A 139 0.84 9.54 -0.40
CA LYS A 139 2.15 10.03 0.09
C LYS A 139 2.96 8.90 0.75
N VAL A 140 2.32 8.14 1.63
CA VAL A 140 2.99 7.02 2.32
C VAL A 140 3.35 5.90 1.33
N PHE A 141 2.46 5.59 0.38
CA PHE A 141 2.70 4.56 -0.63
C PHE A 141 3.72 4.98 -1.70
N GLU A 142 3.84 6.27 -2.00
CA GLU A 142 4.91 6.82 -2.84
C GLU A 142 6.27 6.62 -2.16
N GLU A 143 6.40 6.99 -0.88
CA GLU A 143 7.63 6.73 -0.12
C GLU A 143 7.94 5.23 -0.02
N LEU A 144 6.94 4.38 0.20
CA LEU A 144 7.13 2.92 0.19
C LEU A 144 7.59 2.40 -1.18
N ARG A 145 7.03 2.93 -2.26
CA ARG A 145 7.41 2.55 -3.63
C ARG A 145 8.87 2.91 -3.91
N GLU A 146 9.31 4.08 -3.48
CA GLU A 146 10.70 4.54 -3.62
C GLU A 146 11.66 3.69 -2.78
N ASP A 147 11.38 3.53 -1.48
CA ASP A 147 12.17 2.73 -0.55
C ASP A 147 12.31 1.26 -1.00
N LEU A 148 11.26 0.72 -1.64
CA LEU A 148 11.18 -0.68 -2.05
C LEU A 148 11.41 -0.90 -3.55
N SER A 149 11.88 0.11 -4.29
CA SER A 149 12.09 0.05 -5.74
C SER A 149 12.98 -1.12 -6.20
N TYR A 150 14.02 -1.48 -5.43
CA TYR A 150 14.82 -2.68 -5.69
C TYR A 150 14.00 -3.98 -5.71
N TYR A 151 12.96 -4.07 -4.88
CA TYR A 151 12.12 -5.25 -4.77
C TYR A 151 11.05 -5.32 -5.88
N GLU A 152 10.93 -4.31 -6.75
CA GLU A 152 10.03 -4.35 -7.90
C GLU A 152 10.48 -5.39 -8.95
N THR A 153 11.77 -5.37 -9.32
CA THR A 153 12.31 -6.22 -10.40
C THR A 153 13.64 -6.88 -10.08
N ASP A 154 14.53 -6.16 -9.38
CA ASP A 154 15.94 -6.56 -9.28
C ASP A 154 16.11 -7.73 -8.34
N TYR A 155 15.32 -7.78 -7.27
CA TYR A 155 15.26 -8.90 -6.35
C TYR A 155 15.01 -10.23 -7.07
N ILE A 156 13.94 -10.35 -7.86
CA ILE A 156 13.61 -11.58 -8.60
C ILE A 156 14.70 -11.93 -9.60
N THR A 157 15.23 -10.94 -10.29
CA THR A 157 16.31 -11.13 -11.26
C THR A 157 17.54 -11.74 -10.60
N GLN A 158 17.96 -11.19 -9.46
CA GLN A 158 19.10 -11.69 -8.70
C GLN A 158 18.88 -13.11 -8.18
N ARG A 159 17.69 -13.41 -7.64
CA ARG A 159 17.38 -14.74 -7.09
C ARG A 159 17.34 -15.81 -8.19
N ARG A 160 16.81 -15.48 -9.38
CA ARG A 160 16.85 -16.36 -10.55
C ARG A 160 18.27 -16.63 -11.04
N MET A 161 19.14 -15.61 -11.05
CA MET A 161 20.56 -15.77 -11.40
C MET A 161 21.30 -16.68 -10.41
N GLN A 162 20.86 -16.73 -9.15
CA GLN A 162 21.38 -17.64 -8.11
C GLN A 162 20.80 -19.07 -8.21
N GLY A 163 19.97 -19.36 -9.21
CA GLY A 163 19.40 -20.69 -9.45
C GLY A 163 18.17 -21.00 -8.59
N GLU A 164 17.60 -20.00 -7.92
CA GLU A 164 16.41 -20.20 -7.11
C GLU A 164 15.13 -20.15 -7.94
N LYS A 165 14.18 -21.05 -7.61
CA LYS A 165 12.80 -20.94 -8.09
C LYS A 165 12.07 -19.98 -7.16
N VAL A 166 11.88 -18.73 -7.63
CA VAL A 166 11.08 -17.70 -6.96
C VAL A 166 9.71 -17.60 -7.58
#